data_AF-A0A949L4B4-F1
#
_entry.id   AF-A0A949L4B4-F1
#
_cell.length_a   1.000
_cell.length_b   1.000
_cell.length_c   1.000
_cell.angle_alpha   90.00
_cell.angle_beta   90.00
_cell.angle_gamma   90.00
#
_symmetry.space_group_name_H-M   'P 1'
#
loop_
_entity.id
_entity.type
_entity.pdbx_description
1 polymer ?
#
loop_
_entity_poly.entity_id
_entity_poly.type
_entity_poly.pdbx_seq_one_letter_code
_entity_poly.pdbx_strand_id
1 'polypeptide(L)'
;MTTEGKPGYGPGMRDMKKICLIDSPVTLKAAFEELGCEVLALNGSPEPFLALDETLAERGFAPDLVMQVESLGPRCLVTGLDGLDCPALLWCIDPHLNGYWHGAYARLFDLTCSTQLASVPVLRQRGARDVRWLPTFGHGSASPDHAARAWDAAFVGRLTAERPARTWMVRLLEERCAGYALAVRQGLTFGAMMDLYRDARIIPNQSILGEVNFRLFEGASCGCLVLSEALGEEQETLFAPGREFDTYGDAVELDEKLTMYLKNPRLTQAMGRAARERVLAEHTALHRARRILEWARDAVDGRARGRDADLWTALTAAAMQEGGVIGISAGEALARLAGCGCDPATADIFADVACAILRVQAVDGKTGPMASTMDALLAVGMCADSPGVNLTGSMAALRLGRFDAARAFWYRHVKAMGISNPGQPDTPAALLTLWARDLSRRGRVVRAGFAFDPAVHLPDSAVECLLALLADQPEHLPTLRLLDAMLRPLPGLSQLRVGFLSVLTLHERKEWRLALELALASLRACRLASGLDELALARTLARSQGQDSAFARALAVGDRSGLLAARLGA
;
A
#
# COMPACT_ATOMS: atom_id res chain seq x y z
N MET A 1 13.63 0.24 38.56
CA MET A 1 12.79 -0.43 39.58
C MET A 1 11.78 -1.28 38.83
N THR A 2 11.89 -2.59 39.03
CA THR A 2 10.89 -3.66 38.81
C THR A 2 9.92 -3.48 37.65
N THR A 3 10.27 -4.11 36.52
CA THR A 3 9.34 -4.61 35.51
C THR A 3 8.40 -5.65 36.17
N GLU A 4 7.27 -5.19 36.70
CA GLU A 4 6.14 -6.07 36.97
C GLU A 4 5.59 -6.57 35.63
N GLY A 5 5.55 -7.89 35.49
CA GLY A 5 5.07 -8.55 34.28
C GLY A 5 3.63 -8.16 34.00
N LYS A 6 3.39 -7.61 32.81
CA LYS A 6 2.03 -7.48 32.29
C LYS A 6 1.39 -8.86 32.24
N PRO A 7 0.10 -9.01 32.60
CA PRO A 7 -0.56 -10.29 32.51
C PRO A 7 -0.72 -10.62 31.02
N GLY A 8 0.21 -11.41 30.47
CA GLY A 8 -0.12 -12.20 29.29
C GLY A 8 -1.31 -13.08 29.64
N TYR A 9 -2.09 -13.48 28.63
CA TYR A 9 -3.02 -14.59 28.76
C TYR A 9 -2.27 -15.72 29.50
N GLY A 10 -2.71 -16.06 30.72
CA GLY A 10 -1.81 -16.61 31.76
C GLY A 10 -0.99 -17.84 31.34
N PRO A 11 0.12 -18.15 32.05
CA PRO A 11 1.10 -19.19 31.68
C PRO A 11 0.57 -20.64 31.65
N GLY A 12 -0.74 -20.84 31.82
CA GLY A 12 -1.46 -22.06 31.51
C GLY A 12 -2.43 -21.85 30.35
N MET A 13 -1.93 -21.48 29.17
CA MET A 13 -2.81 -21.31 28.01
C MET A 13 -3.12 -22.64 27.34
N ARG A 14 -4.42 -22.85 27.24
CA ARG A 14 -5.14 -23.99 26.68
C ARG A 14 -4.62 -24.32 25.28
N ASP A 15 -4.69 -25.62 24.96
CA ASP A 15 -4.57 -26.11 23.59
C ASP A 15 -5.56 -25.30 22.72
N MET A 16 -5.05 -24.59 21.70
CA MET A 16 -5.82 -23.67 20.85
C MET A 16 -6.76 -24.48 19.95
N LYS A 17 -7.94 -24.82 20.46
CA LYS A 17 -8.85 -25.76 19.80
C LYS A 17 -10.00 -25.06 19.11
N LYS A 18 -10.49 -23.94 19.65
CA LYS A 18 -11.64 -23.22 19.09
C LYS A 18 -11.21 -21.92 18.44
N ILE A 19 -11.31 -21.83 17.12
CA ILE A 19 -10.83 -20.68 16.36
C ILE A 19 -12.02 -19.98 15.70
N CYS A 20 -12.17 -18.68 15.95
CA CYS A 20 -13.10 -17.85 15.19
C CYS A 20 -12.34 -17.13 14.08
N LEU A 21 -12.70 -17.40 12.84
CA LEU A 21 -12.13 -16.76 11.65
C LEU A 21 -13.16 -15.83 11.02
N ILE A 22 -12.80 -14.57 10.82
CA ILE A 22 -13.65 -13.54 10.21
C ILE A 22 -13.05 -13.19 8.85
N ASP A 23 -13.85 -13.28 7.79
CA ASP A 23 -13.48 -12.98 6.40
C ASP A 23 -12.28 -13.80 5.85
N SER A 24 -12.00 -14.95 6.47
CA SER A 24 -10.87 -15.81 6.10
C SER A 24 -11.13 -16.61 4.82
N PRO A 25 -10.11 -16.81 3.95
CA PRO A 25 -10.20 -17.77 2.84
C PRO A 25 -10.52 -19.19 3.31
N VAL A 26 -11.32 -19.91 2.50
CA VAL A 26 -11.71 -21.31 2.77
C VAL A 26 -10.50 -22.23 2.93
N THR A 27 -9.42 -21.97 2.19
CA THR A 27 -8.17 -22.73 2.28
C THR A 27 -7.45 -22.57 3.61
N LEU A 28 -7.52 -21.38 4.22
CA LEU A 28 -6.96 -21.14 5.54
C LEU A 28 -7.82 -21.80 6.63
N LYS A 29 -9.15 -21.73 6.51
CA LYS A 29 -10.08 -22.47 7.38
C LYS A 29 -9.76 -23.97 7.38
N ALA A 30 -9.66 -24.58 6.20
CA ALA A 30 -9.36 -26.00 6.06
C ALA A 30 -8.00 -26.38 6.71
N ALA A 31 -7.01 -25.48 6.64
CA ALA A 31 -5.71 -25.68 7.28
C ALA A 31 -5.79 -25.69 8.82
N PHE A 32 -6.65 -24.88 9.44
CA PHE A 32 -6.90 -24.96 10.89
C PHE A 32 -7.62 -26.26 11.27
N GLU A 33 -8.60 -26.69 10.48
CA GLU A 33 -9.31 -27.95 10.71
C GLU A 33 -8.38 -29.17 10.58
N GLU A 34 -7.44 -29.15 9.62
CA GLU A 34 -6.39 -30.16 9.48
C GLU A 34 -5.46 -30.23 10.71
N LEU A 35 -5.25 -29.10 11.39
CA LEU A 35 -4.50 -29.04 12.65
C LEU A 35 -5.33 -29.47 13.88
N GLY A 36 -6.57 -29.91 13.67
CA GLY A 36 -7.46 -30.40 14.74
C GLY A 36 -8.26 -29.32 15.45
N CYS A 37 -8.34 -28.10 14.89
CA CYS A 37 -9.14 -27.02 15.44
C CYS A 37 -10.62 -27.14 15.03
N GLU A 38 -11.53 -26.86 15.95
CA GLU A 38 -12.93 -26.51 15.69
C GLU A 38 -12.99 -25.05 15.23
N VAL A 39 -13.48 -24.80 14.01
CA VAL A 39 -13.46 -23.46 13.41
C VAL A 39 -14.87 -22.90 13.21
N LEU A 40 -15.15 -21.75 13.84
CA LEU A 40 -16.29 -20.91 13.51
C LEU A 40 -15.88 -19.88 12.46
N ALA A 41 -16.40 -20.01 11.24
CA ALA A 41 -16.18 -19.04 10.17
C ALA A 41 -17.33 -18.03 10.09
N LEU A 42 -17.00 -16.74 10.17
CA LEU A 42 -17.92 -15.62 10.05
C LEU A 42 -17.55 -14.78 8.82
N ASN A 43 -18.55 -14.14 8.22
CA ASN A 43 -18.35 -13.12 7.19
C ASN A 43 -18.87 -11.80 7.74
N GLY A 44 -18.05 -10.75 7.73
CA GLY A 44 -18.44 -9.44 8.25
C GLY A 44 -19.33 -8.66 7.28
N SER A 45 -19.22 -8.92 5.98
CA SER A 45 -20.00 -8.26 4.92
C SER A 45 -21.42 -8.85 4.75
N PRO A 46 -22.43 -8.08 4.28
CA PRO A 46 -22.31 -6.74 3.69
C PRO A 46 -22.36 -5.59 4.69
N GLU A 47 -22.67 -5.86 5.97
CA GLU A 47 -22.81 -4.81 6.97
C GLU A 47 -21.47 -4.15 7.31
N PRO A 48 -21.46 -2.83 7.58
CA PRO A 48 -20.22 -2.12 7.89
C PRO A 48 -19.62 -2.47 9.26
N PHE A 49 -20.43 -3.06 10.16
CA PHE A 49 -20.01 -3.46 11.50
C PHE A 49 -20.47 -4.88 11.85
N LEU A 50 -19.60 -5.64 12.51
CA LEU A 50 -19.89 -6.95 13.09
C LEU A 50 -19.69 -6.88 14.60
N ALA A 51 -20.78 -6.92 15.37
CA ALA A 51 -20.76 -7.05 16.82
C ALA A 51 -20.38 -8.49 17.20
N LEU A 52 -19.08 -8.72 17.45
CA LEU A 52 -18.55 -10.07 17.59
C LEU A 52 -19.00 -10.74 18.89
N ASP A 53 -19.03 -10.02 19.99
CA ASP A 53 -19.48 -10.49 21.30
C ASP A 53 -20.92 -11.00 21.24
N GLU A 54 -21.84 -10.22 20.65
CA GLU A 54 -23.22 -10.62 20.42
C GLU A 54 -23.30 -11.85 19.50
N THR A 55 -22.57 -11.83 18.38
CA THR A 55 -22.54 -12.94 17.41
C THR A 55 -22.03 -14.24 18.04
N LEU A 56 -20.99 -14.17 18.87
CA LEU A 56 -20.43 -15.33 19.58
C LEU A 56 -21.43 -15.88 20.61
N ALA A 57 -22.12 -15.00 21.34
CA ALA A 57 -23.16 -15.38 22.30
C ALA A 57 -24.34 -16.09 21.60
N GLU A 58 -24.84 -15.56 20.48
CA GLU A 58 -25.89 -16.18 19.67
C GLU A 58 -25.49 -17.56 19.12
N ARG A 59 -24.21 -17.73 18.78
CA ARG A 59 -23.67 -18.99 18.27
C ARG A 59 -23.28 -19.96 19.38
N GLY A 60 -23.30 -19.54 20.65
CA GLY A 60 -22.84 -20.35 21.78
C GLY A 60 -21.37 -20.77 21.65
N PHE A 61 -20.53 -19.92 21.04
CA PHE A 61 -19.13 -20.25 20.73
C PHE A 61 -18.17 -19.41 21.57
N ALA A 62 -17.30 -20.09 22.34
CA ALA A 62 -16.25 -19.46 23.13
C ALA A 62 -14.88 -19.74 22.47
N PRO A 63 -14.29 -18.79 21.72
CA PRO A 63 -13.04 -19.00 21.00
C PRO A 63 -11.82 -18.99 21.95
N ASP A 64 -10.80 -19.77 21.59
CA ASP A 64 -9.44 -19.67 22.12
C ASP A 64 -8.58 -18.66 21.30
N LEU A 65 -9.02 -18.34 20.08
CA LEU A 65 -8.41 -17.34 19.19
C LEU A 65 -9.49 -16.72 18.30
N VAL A 66 -9.45 -15.40 18.16
CA VAL A 66 -10.17 -14.66 17.11
C VAL A 66 -9.17 -14.12 16.11
N MET A 67 -9.44 -14.29 14.82
CA MET A 67 -8.65 -13.69 13.75
C MET A 67 -9.54 -13.10 12.67
N GLN A 68 -9.34 -11.82 12.36
CA GLN A 68 -9.87 -11.21 11.16
C GLN A 68 -8.81 -11.18 10.06
N VAL A 69 -9.18 -11.64 8.87
CA VAL A 69 -8.39 -11.48 7.66
C VAL A 69 -8.99 -10.32 6.86
N GLU A 70 -8.17 -9.35 6.45
CA GLU A 70 -8.66 -8.26 5.62
C GLU A 70 -9.28 -8.77 4.31
N SER A 71 -10.53 -8.37 4.05
CA SER A 71 -11.20 -8.61 2.77
C SER A 71 -11.03 -7.42 1.82
N LEU A 72 -10.84 -7.72 0.53
CA LEU A 72 -10.81 -6.73 -0.55
C LEU A 72 -12.20 -6.45 -1.14
N GLY A 73 -13.22 -7.21 -0.70
CA GLY A 73 -14.63 -6.97 -1.01
C GLY A 73 -15.22 -5.86 -0.13
N PRO A 74 -16.55 -5.86 0.10
CA PRO A 74 -17.16 -5.00 1.11
C PRO A 74 -16.47 -5.23 2.46
N ARG A 75 -16.00 -4.13 3.07
CA ARG A 75 -15.21 -4.18 4.31
C ARG A 75 -16.13 -4.01 5.51
N CYS A 76 -15.77 -4.71 6.58
CA CYS A 76 -16.49 -4.70 7.85
C CYS A 76 -15.52 -4.44 8.99
N LEU A 77 -15.92 -3.57 9.92
CA LEU A 77 -15.23 -3.35 11.18
C LEU A 77 -15.81 -4.27 12.27
N VAL A 78 -14.93 -4.97 12.97
CA VAL A 78 -15.33 -5.86 14.07
C VAL A 78 -15.33 -5.07 15.37
N THR A 79 -16.47 -5.08 16.06
CA THR A 79 -16.64 -4.47 17.39
C THR A 79 -16.81 -5.55 18.47
N GLY A 80 -16.73 -5.16 19.74
CA GLY A 80 -16.83 -6.12 20.87
C GLY A 80 -15.56 -6.94 21.13
N LEU A 81 -14.45 -6.61 20.46
CA LEU A 81 -13.15 -7.29 20.65
C LEU A 81 -12.59 -7.10 22.06
N ASP A 82 -12.88 -5.96 22.70
CA ASP A 82 -12.42 -5.62 24.03
C ASP A 82 -13.11 -6.40 25.15
N GLY A 83 -14.22 -7.07 24.87
CA GLY A 83 -14.90 -7.99 25.80
C GLY A 83 -14.33 -9.42 25.78
N LEU A 84 -13.42 -9.74 24.85
CA LEU A 84 -12.89 -11.10 24.72
C LEU A 84 -11.86 -11.42 25.82
N ASP A 85 -11.78 -12.71 26.16
CA ASP A 85 -10.78 -13.29 27.07
C ASP A 85 -9.69 -14.08 26.33
N CYS A 86 -9.69 -14.04 24.99
CA CYS A 86 -8.72 -14.70 24.13
C CYS A 86 -7.94 -13.70 23.26
N PRO A 87 -6.79 -14.11 22.67
CA PRO A 87 -6.08 -13.32 21.67
C PRO A 87 -6.97 -12.93 20.49
N ALA A 88 -6.83 -11.68 20.04
CA ALA A 88 -7.47 -11.16 18.84
C ALA A 88 -6.40 -10.69 17.83
N LEU A 89 -6.43 -11.27 16.63
CA LEU A 89 -5.46 -11.03 15.57
C LEU A 89 -6.09 -10.36 14.35
N LEU A 90 -5.35 -9.43 13.74
CA LEU A 90 -5.68 -8.83 12.44
C LEU A 90 -4.64 -9.25 11.40
N TRP A 91 -5.05 -9.69 10.21
CA TRP A 91 -4.14 -9.90 9.08
C TRP A 91 -4.42 -8.88 7.97
N CYS A 92 -3.57 -7.86 7.90
CA CYS A 92 -3.53 -6.88 6.83
C CYS A 92 -2.98 -7.53 5.55
N ILE A 93 -3.82 -7.63 4.53
CA ILE A 93 -3.56 -8.26 3.24
C ILE A 93 -2.99 -7.27 2.24
N ASP A 94 -3.55 -6.05 2.16
CA ASP A 94 -3.09 -5.00 1.25
C ASP A 94 -2.74 -3.68 2.00
N PRO A 95 -1.82 -3.69 2.98
CA PRO A 95 -1.42 -2.46 3.69
C PRO A 95 -0.82 -1.37 2.80
N HIS A 96 -0.32 -1.71 1.61
CA HIS A 96 0.08 -0.72 0.60
C HIS A 96 -1.12 0.06 0.02
N LEU A 97 -2.33 -0.52 0.03
CA LEU A 97 -3.59 0.11 -0.39
C LEU A 97 -4.48 0.57 0.78
N ASN A 98 -4.22 0.11 2.00
CA ASN A 98 -5.15 0.31 3.11
C ASN A 98 -4.47 0.81 4.39
N GLY A 99 -3.16 1.09 4.32
CA GLY A 99 -2.38 1.52 5.47
C GLY A 99 -2.94 2.75 6.20
N TYR A 100 -3.60 3.66 5.48
CA TYR A 100 -4.16 4.90 6.04
C TYR A 100 -5.21 4.68 7.13
N TRP A 101 -5.92 3.55 7.13
CA TRP A 101 -6.87 3.18 8.20
C TRP A 101 -6.38 2.00 9.04
N HIS A 102 -5.53 1.12 8.50
CA HIS A 102 -4.97 -0.03 9.26
C HIS A 102 -4.33 0.36 10.59
N GLY A 103 -3.65 1.52 10.65
CA GLY A 103 -2.97 1.96 11.87
C GLY A 103 -3.90 2.18 13.06
N ALA A 104 -5.05 2.83 12.83
CA ALA A 104 -6.07 3.01 13.87
C ALA A 104 -6.72 1.66 14.22
N TYR A 105 -7.05 0.87 13.19
CA TYR A 105 -7.74 -0.40 13.37
C TYR A 105 -6.93 -1.44 14.14
N ALA A 106 -5.62 -1.53 13.85
CA ALA A 106 -4.70 -2.45 14.48
C ALA A 106 -4.61 -2.30 16.01
N ARG A 107 -5.01 -1.16 16.58
CA ARG A 107 -5.08 -0.97 18.04
C ARG A 107 -6.21 -1.76 18.71
N LEU A 108 -7.20 -2.20 17.94
CA LEU A 108 -8.29 -3.04 18.45
C LEU A 108 -7.89 -4.52 18.58
N PHE A 109 -6.66 -4.86 18.17
CA PHE A 109 -6.13 -6.23 18.16
C PHE A 109 -4.87 -6.32 19.02
N ASP A 110 -4.58 -7.53 19.51
CA ASP A 110 -3.35 -7.79 20.29
C ASP A 110 -2.14 -7.92 19.38
N LEU A 111 -2.33 -8.53 18.21
CA LEU A 111 -1.29 -8.80 17.23
C LEU A 111 -1.80 -8.52 15.82
N THR A 112 -1.01 -7.75 15.07
CA THR A 112 -1.28 -7.45 13.66
C THR A 112 -0.26 -8.15 12.76
N CYS A 113 -0.74 -8.92 11.81
CA CYS A 113 0.05 -9.52 10.75
C CYS A 113 0.00 -8.63 9.51
N SER A 114 1.13 -8.49 8.82
CA SER A 114 1.22 -7.80 7.53
C SER A 114 1.79 -8.72 6.47
N THR A 115 1.19 -8.73 5.28
CA THR A 115 1.73 -9.44 4.10
C THR A 115 3.01 -8.80 3.55
N GLN A 116 3.20 -7.49 3.76
CA GLN A 116 4.38 -6.76 3.30
C GLN A 116 5.33 -6.42 4.44
N LEU A 117 6.61 -6.77 4.28
CA LEU A 117 7.64 -6.54 5.28
C LEU A 117 7.86 -5.04 5.52
N ALA A 118 7.86 -4.25 4.44
CA ALA A 118 8.02 -2.80 4.50
C ALA A 118 6.91 -2.07 5.29
N SER A 119 5.73 -2.69 5.44
CA SER A 119 4.61 -2.10 6.18
C SER A 119 4.71 -2.28 7.69
N VAL A 120 5.51 -3.24 8.18
CA VAL A 120 5.70 -3.51 9.62
C VAL A 120 6.11 -2.26 10.42
N PRO A 121 7.20 -1.54 10.07
CA PRO A 121 7.58 -0.34 10.81
C PRO A 121 6.52 0.78 10.71
N VAL A 122 5.82 0.88 9.59
CA VAL A 122 4.78 1.91 9.38
C VAL A 122 3.56 1.66 10.27
N LEU A 123 3.09 0.42 10.36
CA LEU A 123 1.98 0.04 11.23
C LEU A 123 2.33 0.26 12.71
N ARG A 124 3.56 -0.06 13.13
CA ARG A 124 4.05 0.22 14.50
C ARG A 124 4.11 1.71 14.80
N GLN A 125 4.67 2.51 13.88
CA GLN A 125 4.71 3.98 14.03
C GLN A 125 3.31 4.58 14.10
N ARG A 126 2.33 3.96 13.42
CA ARG A 126 0.94 4.36 13.48
C ARG A 126 0.23 3.88 14.74
N GLY A 127 0.84 3.02 15.55
CA GLY A 127 0.46 2.66 16.93
C GLY A 127 -0.07 1.25 17.16
N ALA A 128 0.07 0.36 16.17
CA ALA A 128 -0.07 -1.08 16.41
C ALA A 128 1.03 -1.55 17.38
N ARG A 129 0.66 -2.29 18.44
CA ARG A 129 1.59 -2.67 19.52
C ARG A 129 2.51 -3.82 19.14
N ASP A 130 1.95 -4.91 18.61
CA ASP A 130 2.71 -6.04 18.04
C ASP A 130 2.36 -6.17 16.56
N VAL A 131 3.39 -6.12 15.72
CA VAL A 131 3.25 -6.25 14.26
C VAL A 131 4.27 -7.26 13.77
N ARG A 132 3.82 -8.29 13.05
CA ARG A 132 4.66 -9.36 12.52
C ARG A 132 4.45 -9.52 11.01
N TRP A 133 5.50 -9.89 10.29
CA TRP A 133 5.41 -10.15 8.86
C TRP A 133 4.91 -11.57 8.62
N LEU A 134 3.72 -11.69 8.02
CA LEU A 134 3.08 -12.95 7.62
C LEU A 134 2.74 -12.88 6.13
N PRO A 135 3.63 -13.37 5.25
CA PRO A 135 3.39 -13.34 3.82
C PRO A 135 2.17 -14.19 3.46
N THR A 136 1.61 -13.94 2.27
CA THR A 136 0.57 -14.80 1.71
C THR A 136 1.08 -16.23 1.46
N PHE A 137 0.22 -17.11 0.96
CA PHE A 137 0.52 -18.53 0.77
C PHE A 137 0.11 -19.02 -0.61
N GLY A 138 0.74 -20.11 -1.03
CA GLY A 138 0.45 -20.84 -2.25
C GLY A 138 -0.45 -22.06 -2.03
N HIS A 139 -0.57 -22.86 -3.09
CA HIS A 139 -1.55 -23.92 -3.26
C HIS A 139 -0.89 -25.23 -3.69
N GLY A 140 -1.47 -26.37 -3.26
CA GLY A 140 -0.89 -27.70 -3.46
C GLY A 140 -1.34 -28.47 -4.70
N SER A 141 -2.31 -27.97 -5.48
CA SER A 141 -2.90 -28.73 -6.60
C SER A 141 -1.87 -29.14 -7.65
N ALA A 142 -1.99 -30.33 -8.22
CA ALA A 142 -1.07 -30.84 -9.25
C ALA A 142 -1.11 -29.98 -10.53
N SER A 143 0.04 -29.83 -11.17
CA SER A 143 0.15 -29.21 -12.49
C SER A 143 0.46 -30.27 -13.56
N PRO A 144 -0.01 -30.10 -14.80
CA PRO A 144 0.45 -30.87 -15.94
C PRO A 144 1.98 -30.80 -16.13
N ASP A 145 2.51 -31.81 -16.82
CA ASP A 145 3.90 -31.82 -17.26
C ASP A 145 4.22 -30.55 -18.06
N HIS A 146 5.35 -29.92 -17.74
CA HIS A 146 5.73 -28.62 -18.32
C HIS A 146 5.76 -28.62 -19.86
N ALA A 147 6.15 -29.74 -20.47
CA ALA A 147 6.17 -29.89 -21.93
C ALA A 147 4.77 -29.97 -22.56
N ALA A 148 3.77 -30.45 -21.81
CA ALA A 148 2.39 -30.59 -22.27
C ALA A 148 1.54 -29.32 -22.10
N ARG A 149 2.08 -28.31 -21.40
CA ARG A 149 1.38 -27.03 -21.16
C ARG A 149 1.14 -26.27 -22.46
N ALA A 150 -0.07 -25.76 -22.64
CA ALA A 150 -0.50 -25.10 -23.87
C ALA A 150 0.03 -23.66 -24.03
N TRP A 151 0.34 -22.98 -22.93
CA TRP A 151 0.75 -21.58 -22.93
C TRP A 151 2.23 -21.41 -22.59
N ASP A 152 2.96 -20.73 -23.46
CA ASP A 152 4.34 -20.34 -23.18
C ASP A 152 4.38 -19.23 -22.12
N ALA A 153 3.42 -18.30 -22.17
CA ALA A 153 3.24 -17.27 -21.17
C ALA A 153 1.76 -16.99 -20.88
N ALA A 154 1.45 -16.61 -19.65
CA ALA A 154 0.11 -16.18 -19.26
C ALA A 154 0.13 -14.96 -18.34
N PHE A 155 -0.70 -13.98 -18.65
CA PHE A 155 -0.93 -12.80 -17.84
C PHE A 155 -2.42 -12.67 -17.49
N VAL A 156 -2.70 -12.46 -16.20
CA VAL A 156 -4.06 -12.16 -15.72
C VAL A 156 -4.02 -10.85 -14.94
N GLY A 157 -4.85 -9.89 -15.32
CA GLY A 157 -4.90 -8.61 -14.60
C GLY A 157 -5.78 -7.58 -15.29
N ARG A 158 -6.48 -6.76 -14.50
CA ARG A 158 -7.34 -5.68 -15.01
C ARG A 158 -6.48 -4.61 -15.69
N LEU A 159 -6.84 -4.23 -16.92
CA LEU A 159 -6.26 -3.15 -17.70
C LEU A 159 -7.16 -1.92 -17.54
N THR A 160 -6.71 -0.92 -16.79
CA THR A 160 -7.52 0.27 -16.48
C THR A 160 -6.71 1.54 -16.64
N ALA A 161 -7.39 2.69 -16.75
CA ALA A 161 -6.74 3.99 -16.92
C ALA A 161 -5.91 4.39 -15.69
N GLU A 162 -6.28 3.91 -14.51
CA GLU A 162 -5.60 4.16 -13.24
C GLU A 162 -4.31 3.32 -13.11
N ARG A 163 -4.12 2.32 -13.98
CA ARG A 163 -2.94 1.42 -13.98
C ARG A 163 -2.33 1.26 -15.38
N PRO A 164 -1.85 2.36 -15.99
CA PRO A 164 -1.38 2.34 -17.36
C PRO A 164 -0.14 1.46 -17.57
N ALA A 165 0.73 1.30 -16.55
CA ALA A 165 1.91 0.43 -16.65
C ALA A 165 1.58 -1.02 -17.02
N ARG A 166 0.42 -1.52 -16.58
CA ARG A 166 0.00 -2.88 -16.92
C ARG A 166 -0.40 -3.00 -18.39
N THR A 167 -1.06 -1.99 -18.94
CA THR A 167 -1.37 -1.91 -20.37
C THR A 167 -0.09 -1.83 -21.20
N TRP A 168 0.89 -1.05 -20.75
CA TRP A 168 2.20 -0.96 -21.40
C TRP A 168 2.97 -2.29 -21.34
N MET A 169 2.95 -2.98 -20.20
CA MET A 169 3.53 -4.31 -20.06
C MET A 169 2.85 -5.32 -20.99
N VAL A 170 1.51 -5.36 -21.06
CA VAL A 170 0.81 -6.28 -21.97
C VAL A 170 1.21 -6.07 -23.43
N ARG A 171 1.34 -4.82 -23.89
CA ARG A 171 1.83 -4.54 -25.25
C ARG A 171 3.23 -5.10 -25.49
N LEU A 172 4.14 -4.89 -24.53
CA LEU A 172 5.48 -5.49 -24.58
C LEU A 172 5.43 -7.03 -24.63
N LEU A 173 4.52 -7.65 -23.86
CA LEU A 173 4.33 -9.10 -23.89
C LEU A 173 3.80 -9.59 -25.23
N GLU A 174 2.82 -8.90 -25.82
CA GLU A 174 2.25 -9.25 -27.13
C GLU A 174 3.30 -9.17 -28.24
N GLU A 175 4.13 -8.12 -28.23
CA GLU A 175 5.24 -7.95 -29.17
C GLU A 175 6.31 -9.04 -28.98
N ARG A 176 6.74 -9.29 -27.73
CA ARG A 176 7.83 -10.22 -27.43
C ARG A 176 7.43 -11.68 -27.56
N CYS A 177 6.16 -12.01 -27.31
CA CYS A 177 5.62 -13.35 -27.48
C CYS A 177 5.11 -13.60 -28.91
N ALA A 178 5.41 -12.75 -29.89
CA ALA A 178 5.08 -13.02 -31.28
C ALA A 178 5.70 -14.37 -31.73
N GLY A 179 4.85 -15.32 -32.11
CA GLY A 179 5.25 -16.70 -32.44
C GLY A 179 5.23 -17.70 -31.28
N TYR A 180 4.83 -17.26 -30.08
CA TYR A 180 4.61 -18.09 -28.89
C TYR A 180 3.14 -18.06 -28.46
N ALA A 181 2.70 -19.04 -27.69
CA ALA A 181 1.34 -19.07 -27.15
C ALA A 181 1.24 -18.16 -25.89
N LEU A 182 0.65 -16.97 -26.07
CA LEU A 182 0.38 -16.02 -24.98
C LEU A 182 -1.10 -15.96 -24.63
N ALA A 183 -1.44 -16.14 -23.35
CA ALA A 183 -2.76 -15.87 -22.81
C ALA A 183 -2.80 -14.55 -22.03
N VAL A 184 -3.62 -13.59 -22.47
CA VAL A 184 -3.96 -12.38 -21.70
C VAL A 184 -5.43 -12.44 -21.31
N ARG A 185 -5.74 -12.39 -20.02
CA ARG A 185 -7.12 -12.47 -19.50
C ARG A 185 -7.38 -11.44 -18.40
N GLN A 186 -8.65 -11.06 -18.25
CA GLN A 186 -9.12 -10.16 -17.21
C GLN A 186 -10.35 -10.76 -16.52
N GLY A 187 -10.62 -10.41 -15.27
CA GLY A 187 -11.87 -10.75 -14.58
C GLY A 187 -12.11 -12.25 -14.38
N LEU A 188 -11.06 -13.08 -14.39
CA LEU A 188 -11.19 -14.51 -14.08
C LEU A 188 -11.51 -14.72 -12.60
N THR A 189 -12.30 -15.74 -12.30
CA THR A 189 -12.40 -16.27 -10.94
C THR A 189 -11.06 -16.85 -10.51
N PHE A 190 -10.83 -16.96 -9.21
CA PHE A 190 -9.61 -17.55 -8.67
C PHE A 190 -9.34 -18.96 -9.25
N GLY A 191 -10.38 -19.82 -9.31
CA GLY A 191 -10.26 -21.16 -9.89
C GLY A 191 -9.81 -21.14 -11.36
N ALA A 192 -10.49 -20.36 -12.21
CA ALA A 192 -10.17 -20.26 -13.63
C ALA A 192 -8.78 -19.66 -13.89
N MET A 193 -8.35 -18.72 -13.05
CA MET A 193 -6.98 -18.19 -13.10
C MET A 193 -5.94 -19.26 -12.76
N MET A 194 -6.18 -20.06 -11.71
CA MET A 194 -5.29 -21.16 -11.34
C MET A 194 -5.24 -22.26 -12.40
N ASP A 195 -6.36 -22.56 -13.07
CA ASP A 195 -6.40 -23.48 -14.22
C ASP A 195 -5.51 -22.98 -15.37
N LEU A 196 -5.63 -21.70 -15.74
CA LEU A 196 -4.79 -21.09 -16.76
C LEU A 196 -3.30 -21.17 -16.39
N TYR A 197 -2.95 -20.90 -15.14
CA TYR A 197 -1.54 -20.96 -14.72
C TYR A 197 -0.97 -22.36 -14.63
N ARG A 198 -1.75 -23.37 -14.25
CA ARG A 198 -1.30 -24.76 -14.35
C ARG A 198 -0.90 -25.13 -15.77
N ASP A 199 -1.53 -24.52 -16.76
CA ASP A 199 -1.30 -24.74 -18.19
C ASP A 199 -0.33 -23.73 -18.83
N ALA A 200 0.35 -22.89 -18.03
CA ALA A 200 1.31 -21.90 -18.49
C ALA A 200 2.75 -22.21 -18.03
N ARG A 201 3.75 -21.76 -18.79
CA ARG A 201 5.18 -21.93 -18.44
C ARG A 201 5.76 -20.69 -17.74
N ILE A 202 5.47 -19.50 -18.25
CA ILE A 202 5.98 -18.22 -17.74
C ILE A 202 4.81 -17.34 -17.28
N ILE A 203 4.99 -16.64 -16.16
CA ILE A 203 4.02 -15.70 -15.61
C ILE A 203 4.71 -14.35 -15.37
N PRO A 204 4.57 -13.39 -16.30
CA PRO A 204 4.95 -12.01 -16.06
C PRO A 204 4.09 -11.40 -14.95
N ASN A 205 4.71 -10.67 -14.03
CA ASN A 205 4.06 -10.09 -12.87
C ASN A 205 4.46 -8.61 -12.69
N GLN A 206 3.46 -7.80 -12.31
CA GLN A 206 3.60 -6.38 -12.06
C GLN A 206 2.88 -6.00 -10.76
N SER A 207 3.58 -5.22 -9.94
CA SER A 207 3.21 -4.81 -8.58
C SER A 207 2.36 -3.51 -8.57
N ILE A 208 1.51 -3.34 -7.57
CA ILE A 208 0.92 -2.09 -7.11
C ILE A 208 1.78 -1.43 -6.02
N LEU A 209 2.48 -0.35 -6.36
CA LEU A 209 3.31 0.39 -5.39
C LEU A 209 4.49 -0.44 -4.83
N GLY A 210 4.97 -1.45 -5.57
CA GLY A 210 6.18 -2.19 -5.21
C GLY A 210 5.97 -3.25 -4.12
N GLU A 211 4.77 -3.82 -4.02
CA GLU A 211 4.42 -4.93 -3.13
C GLU A 211 4.77 -6.31 -3.70
N VAL A 212 5.10 -7.25 -2.79
CA VAL A 212 5.05 -8.68 -3.13
C VAL A 212 3.59 -9.12 -3.13
N ASN A 213 3.06 -9.37 -4.32
CA ASN A 213 1.66 -9.76 -4.50
C ASN A 213 1.47 -11.29 -4.63
N PHE A 214 0.21 -11.69 -4.64
CA PHE A 214 -0.22 -13.10 -4.74
C PHE A 214 0.36 -13.85 -5.94
N ARG A 215 0.67 -13.15 -7.05
CA ARG A 215 1.12 -13.78 -8.29
C ARG A 215 2.40 -14.59 -8.10
N LEU A 216 3.29 -14.12 -7.22
CA LEU A 216 4.53 -14.85 -6.90
C LEU A 216 4.22 -16.23 -6.35
N PHE A 217 3.28 -16.33 -5.41
CA PHE A 217 2.87 -17.59 -4.78
C PHE A 217 1.99 -18.43 -5.69
N GLU A 218 1.03 -17.84 -6.39
CA GLU A 218 0.11 -18.54 -7.30
C GLU A 218 0.86 -19.16 -8.48
N GLY A 219 1.78 -18.41 -9.10
CA GLY A 219 2.59 -18.89 -10.19
C GLY A 219 3.61 -19.93 -9.76
N ALA A 220 4.29 -19.72 -8.63
CA ALA A 220 5.19 -20.71 -8.04
C ALA A 220 4.44 -22.00 -7.67
N SER A 221 3.21 -21.90 -7.15
CA SER A 221 2.35 -23.06 -6.84
C SER A 221 2.10 -23.90 -8.09
N CYS A 222 1.85 -23.27 -9.23
CA CYS A 222 1.64 -23.97 -10.51
C CYS A 222 2.94 -24.50 -11.13
N GLY A 223 4.09 -24.22 -10.54
CA GLY A 223 5.40 -24.57 -11.08
C GLY A 223 5.70 -23.83 -12.37
N CYS A 224 5.37 -22.53 -12.42
CA CYS A 224 5.71 -21.63 -13.51
C CYS A 224 6.95 -20.82 -13.15
N LEU A 225 7.67 -20.34 -14.16
CA LEU A 225 8.63 -19.26 -13.94
C LEU A 225 7.86 -17.95 -13.76
N VAL A 226 7.91 -17.35 -12.57
CA VAL A 226 7.41 -16.00 -12.34
C VAL A 226 8.50 -14.99 -12.67
N LEU A 227 8.19 -14.01 -13.53
CA LEU A 227 9.04 -12.84 -13.81
C LEU A 227 8.42 -11.63 -13.13
N SER A 228 9.02 -11.14 -12.06
CA SER A 228 8.45 -10.04 -11.24
C SER A 228 9.33 -8.80 -11.27
N GLU A 229 8.77 -7.62 -10.98
CA GLU A 229 9.60 -6.44 -10.71
C GLU A 229 10.61 -6.75 -9.57
N ALA A 230 11.80 -6.16 -9.65
CA ALA A 230 12.84 -6.28 -8.63
C ALA A 230 12.50 -5.45 -7.38
N LEU A 231 11.99 -6.10 -6.33
CA LEU A 231 11.52 -5.45 -5.10
C LEU A 231 12.47 -5.62 -3.90
N GLY A 232 13.52 -6.44 -4.04
CA GLY A 232 14.60 -6.58 -3.05
C GLY A 232 14.35 -7.64 -1.98
N GLU A 233 14.83 -7.37 -0.77
CA GLU A 233 15.00 -8.35 0.33
C GLU A 233 13.74 -9.17 0.67
N GLU A 234 12.56 -8.55 0.59
CA GLU A 234 11.30 -9.25 0.87
C GLU A 234 11.06 -10.42 -0.10
N GLN A 235 11.28 -10.21 -1.40
CA GLN A 235 11.14 -11.27 -2.40
C GLN A 235 12.24 -12.32 -2.23
N GLU A 236 13.48 -11.88 -1.99
CA GLU A 236 14.67 -12.73 -1.84
C GLU A 236 14.58 -13.66 -0.62
N THR A 237 13.87 -13.22 0.43
CA THR A 237 13.63 -14.03 1.63
C THR A 237 12.58 -15.12 1.39
N LEU A 238 11.62 -14.86 0.50
CA LEU A 238 10.54 -15.81 0.18
C LEU A 238 11.02 -16.86 -0.82
N PHE A 239 11.63 -16.42 -1.92
CA PHE A 239 12.12 -17.28 -3.00
C PHE A 239 13.50 -16.82 -3.44
N ALA A 240 14.30 -17.72 -4.03
CA ALA A 240 15.63 -17.40 -4.55
C ALA A 240 15.55 -16.85 -6.01
N PRO A 241 15.90 -15.58 -6.28
CA PRO A 241 15.95 -15.05 -7.64
C PRO A 241 16.99 -15.78 -8.49
N GLY A 242 16.71 -15.98 -9.78
CA GLY A 242 17.54 -16.74 -10.70
C GLY A 242 17.48 -18.27 -10.51
N ARG A 243 16.80 -18.77 -9.47
CA ARG A 243 16.59 -20.21 -9.21
C ARG A 243 15.13 -20.62 -9.16
N GLU A 244 14.30 -19.90 -8.42
CA GLU A 244 12.89 -20.23 -8.16
C GLU A 244 11.94 -19.25 -8.87
N PHE A 245 12.39 -18.02 -9.06
CA PHE A 245 11.74 -17.01 -9.87
C PHE A 245 12.84 -16.11 -10.45
N ASP A 246 12.49 -15.12 -11.26
CA ASP A 246 13.45 -14.09 -11.66
C ASP A 246 12.82 -12.70 -11.61
N THR A 247 13.66 -11.68 -11.52
CA THR A 247 13.26 -10.29 -11.40
C THR A 247 13.51 -9.49 -12.68
N TYR A 248 12.96 -8.30 -12.81
CA TYR A 248 13.40 -7.30 -13.80
C TYR A 248 13.32 -5.89 -13.20
N GLY A 249 14.29 -5.03 -13.53
CA GLY A 249 14.32 -3.63 -13.08
C GLY A 249 13.59 -2.67 -14.02
N ASP A 250 13.49 -3.02 -15.30
CA ASP A 250 12.87 -2.20 -16.33
C ASP A 250 12.42 -3.01 -17.56
N ALA A 251 11.83 -2.32 -18.54
CA ALA A 251 11.33 -2.90 -19.78
C ALA A 251 12.42 -3.58 -20.63
N VAL A 252 13.67 -3.09 -20.61
CA VAL A 252 14.77 -3.68 -21.40
C VAL A 252 15.16 -5.02 -20.80
N GLU A 253 15.31 -5.08 -19.47
CA GLU A 253 15.61 -6.34 -18.79
C GLU A 253 14.46 -7.35 -18.92
N LEU A 254 13.20 -6.90 -18.82
CA LEU A 254 12.03 -7.76 -19.05
C LEU A 254 12.02 -8.33 -20.47
N ASP A 255 12.30 -7.51 -21.48
CA ASP A 255 12.38 -7.89 -22.89
C ASP A 255 13.45 -8.97 -23.15
N GLU A 256 14.62 -8.80 -22.56
CA GLU A 256 15.75 -9.73 -22.68
C GLU A 256 15.49 -11.04 -21.95
N LYS A 257 14.96 -10.98 -20.72
CA LYS A 257 14.61 -12.17 -19.94
C LYS A 257 13.50 -12.96 -20.62
N LEU A 258 12.45 -12.32 -21.11
CA LEU A 258 11.42 -13.01 -21.90
C LEU A 258 12.03 -13.69 -23.14
N THR A 259 12.89 -13.00 -23.88
CA THR A 259 13.58 -13.58 -25.05
C THR A 259 14.38 -14.83 -24.66
N MET A 260 15.11 -14.77 -23.55
CA MET A 260 15.90 -15.89 -23.05
C MET A 260 15.01 -17.05 -22.62
N TYR A 261 14.01 -16.80 -21.77
CA TYR A 261 13.21 -17.86 -21.16
C TYR A 261 12.27 -18.56 -22.14
N LEU A 262 11.69 -17.82 -23.10
CA LEU A 262 10.85 -18.40 -24.15
C LEU A 262 11.64 -19.41 -25.03
N LYS A 263 12.94 -19.19 -25.22
CA LYS A 263 13.82 -20.09 -25.98
C LYS A 263 14.38 -21.26 -25.16
N ASN A 264 14.19 -21.27 -23.83
CA ASN A 264 14.83 -22.20 -22.92
C ASN A 264 13.82 -22.95 -22.01
N PRO A 265 12.96 -23.82 -22.58
CA PRO A 265 11.91 -24.53 -21.83
C PRO A 265 12.44 -25.44 -20.71
N ARG A 266 13.67 -25.94 -20.83
CA ARG A 266 14.31 -26.73 -19.76
C ARG A 266 14.64 -25.87 -18.54
N LEU A 267 15.07 -24.63 -18.77
CA LEU A 267 15.40 -23.70 -17.70
C LEU A 267 14.13 -23.26 -16.98
N THR A 268 13.09 -22.87 -17.72
CA THR A 268 11.80 -22.50 -17.11
C THR A 268 11.17 -23.65 -16.35
N GLN A 269 11.28 -24.89 -16.85
CA GLN A 269 10.85 -26.08 -16.13
C GLN A 269 11.63 -26.29 -14.81
N ALA A 270 12.96 -26.16 -14.84
CA ALA A 270 13.80 -26.34 -13.66
C ALA A 270 13.46 -25.29 -12.58
N MET A 271 13.31 -24.02 -13.00
CA MET A 271 12.99 -22.93 -12.08
C MET A 271 11.57 -23.07 -11.51
N GLY A 272 10.58 -23.33 -12.35
CA GLY A 272 9.20 -23.55 -11.90
C GLY A 272 9.08 -24.74 -10.94
N ARG A 273 9.82 -25.83 -11.19
CA ARG A 273 9.87 -26.96 -10.26
C ARG A 273 10.43 -26.54 -8.89
N ALA A 274 11.56 -25.84 -8.87
CA ALA A 274 12.15 -25.36 -7.62
C ALA A 274 11.20 -24.42 -6.86
N ALA A 275 10.50 -23.52 -7.57
CA ALA A 275 9.49 -22.63 -7.00
C ALA A 275 8.36 -23.41 -6.32
N ARG A 276 7.85 -24.45 -7.01
CA ARG A 276 6.78 -25.30 -6.49
C ARG A 276 7.23 -26.08 -5.26
N GLU A 277 8.43 -26.65 -5.29
CA GLU A 277 9.02 -27.36 -4.15
C GLU A 277 9.14 -26.43 -2.92
N ARG A 278 9.60 -25.19 -3.12
CA ARG A 278 9.63 -24.15 -2.09
C ARG A 278 8.25 -23.84 -1.51
N VAL A 279 7.22 -23.68 -2.36
CA VAL A 279 5.84 -23.43 -1.91
C VAL A 279 5.33 -24.58 -1.02
N LEU A 280 5.50 -25.82 -1.47
CA LEU A 280 5.01 -26.99 -0.74
C LEU A 280 5.74 -27.19 0.59
N ALA A 281 7.02 -26.83 0.65
CA ALA A 281 7.83 -26.96 1.85
C ALA A 281 7.58 -25.86 2.90
N GLU A 282 7.23 -24.63 2.50
CA GLU A 282 7.29 -23.48 3.42
C GLU A 282 6.13 -22.47 3.31
N HIS A 283 5.34 -22.52 2.24
CA HIS A 283 4.41 -21.44 1.89
C HIS A 283 2.99 -21.91 1.62
N THR A 284 2.54 -23.03 2.19
CA THR A 284 1.12 -23.43 2.15
C THR A 284 0.28 -22.75 3.24
N ALA A 285 -1.05 -22.79 3.09
CA ALA A 285 -1.99 -22.34 4.13
C ALA A 285 -1.73 -23.02 5.49
N LEU A 286 -1.35 -24.29 5.49
CA LEU A 286 -1.00 -25.06 6.70
C LEU A 286 0.20 -24.45 7.44
N HIS A 287 1.21 -23.96 6.73
CA HIS A 287 2.34 -23.26 7.33
C HIS A 287 1.89 -21.95 8.00
N ARG A 288 0.97 -21.22 7.38
CA ARG A 288 0.43 -19.98 7.95
C ARG A 288 -0.43 -20.26 9.17
N ALA A 289 -1.35 -21.23 9.11
CA ALA A 289 -2.16 -21.63 10.25
C ALA A 289 -1.30 -22.06 11.46
N ARG A 290 -0.27 -22.90 11.24
CA ARG A 290 0.69 -23.28 12.30
C ARG A 290 1.38 -22.07 12.92
N ARG A 291 1.85 -21.14 12.09
CA ARG A 291 2.53 -19.92 12.54
C ARG A 291 1.58 -19.01 13.33
N ILE A 292 0.34 -18.88 12.89
CA ILE A 292 -0.70 -18.10 13.58
C ILE A 292 -0.99 -18.72 14.95
N LEU A 293 -1.15 -20.04 15.05
CA LEU A 293 -1.35 -20.72 16.35
C LEU A 293 -0.14 -20.55 17.29
N GLU A 294 1.08 -20.58 16.74
CA GLU A 294 2.30 -20.31 17.50
C GLU A 294 2.28 -18.89 18.08
N TRP A 295 2.01 -17.89 17.25
CA TRP A 295 1.97 -16.49 17.66
C TRP A 295 0.76 -16.14 18.53
N ALA A 296 -0.37 -16.83 18.36
CA ALA A 296 -1.51 -16.65 19.24
C ALA A 296 -1.18 -17.07 20.68
N ARG A 297 -0.32 -18.09 20.86
CA ARG A 297 0.12 -18.54 22.20
C ARG A 297 1.07 -17.57 22.90
N ASP A 298 1.85 -16.80 22.14
CA ASP A 298 2.80 -15.81 22.68
C ASP A 298 2.27 -14.37 22.64
N ALA A 299 1.05 -14.16 22.14
CA ALA A 299 0.39 -12.87 22.09
C ALA A 299 0.18 -12.32 23.50
N VAL A 300 0.40 -11.01 23.65
CA VAL A 300 0.19 -10.29 24.91
C VAL A 300 -1.07 -9.45 24.78
N ASP A 301 -1.89 -9.41 25.82
CA ASP A 301 -3.06 -8.53 25.86
C ASP A 301 -2.61 -7.07 25.68
N GLY A 302 -2.97 -6.53 24.52
CA GLY A 302 -2.46 -5.27 24.01
C GLY A 302 -3.52 -4.42 23.34
N ARG A 303 -4.70 -4.97 23.04
CA ARG A 303 -5.78 -4.22 22.41
C ARG A 303 -6.32 -3.09 23.29
N ALA A 304 -6.89 -2.08 22.64
CA ALA A 304 -7.68 -1.04 23.28
C ALA A 304 -8.95 -1.64 23.92
N ARG A 305 -9.40 -1.07 25.04
CA ARG A 305 -10.61 -1.53 25.76
C ARG A 305 -11.52 -0.37 26.18
N GLY A 306 -12.82 -0.64 26.32
CA GLY A 306 -13.81 0.34 26.73
C GLY A 306 -13.78 1.59 25.85
N ARG A 307 -13.65 2.78 26.45
CA ARG A 307 -13.65 4.06 25.71
C ARG A 307 -12.56 4.15 24.64
N ASP A 308 -11.39 3.55 24.85
CA ASP A 308 -10.35 3.54 23.83
C ASP A 308 -10.76 2.67 22.63
N ALA A 309 -11.44 1.55 22.86
CA ALA A 309 -11.94 0.70 21.78
C ALA A 309 -13.00 1.44 20.95
N ASP A 310 -13.93 2.15 21.60
CA ASP A 310 -14.92 3.00 20.93
C ASP A 310 -14.25 4.09 20.08
N LEU A 311 -13.25 4.77 20.64
CA LEU A 311 -12.47 5.81 19.97
C LEU A 311 -11.77 5.28 18.72
N TRP A 312 -10.99 4.20 18.83
CA TRP A 312 -10.25 3.67 17.68
C TRP A 312 -11.18 3.08 16.63
N THR A 313 -12.35 2.56 17.03
CA THR A 313 -13.41 2.17 16.11
C THR A 313 -13.95 3.38 15.34
N ALA A 314 -14.26 4.49 16.03
CA ALA A 314 -14.77 5.71 15.40
C ALA A 314 -13.74 6.37 14.45
N LEU A 315 -12.47 6.45 14.88
CA LEU A 315 -11.39 6.97 14.04
C LEU A 315 -11.15 6.10 12.80
N THR A 316 -11.20 4.77 12.96
CA THR A 316 -11.09 3.84 11.82
C THR A 316 -12.27 4.01 10.86
N ALA A 317 -13.50 4.05 11.38
CA ALA A 317 -14.70 4.24 10.58
C ALA A 317 -14.66 5.57 9.81
N ALA A 318 -14.24 6.67 10.46
CA ALA A 318 -14.09 7.97 9.83
C ALA A 318 -13.02 7.97 8.73
N ALA A 319 -11.86 7.34 8.97
CA ALA A 319 -10.83 7.20 7.94
C ALA A 319 -11.36 6.38 6.75
N MET A 320 -11.98 5.22 7.00
CA MET A 320 -12.54 4.40 5.92
C MET A 320 -13.66 5.12 5.15
N GLN A 321 -14.47 5.94 5.83
CA GLN A 321 -15.49 6.78 5.20
C GLN A 321 -14.85 7.88 4.34
N GLU A 322 -13.81 8.55 4.84
CA GLU A 322 -13.01 9.53 4.07
C GLU A 322 -12.48 8.90 2.77
N GLY A 323 -11.96 7.67 2.84
CA GLY A 323 -11.47 6.96 1.65
C GLY A 323 -12.53 6.26 0.80
N GLY A 324 -13.81 6.29 1.20
CA GLY A 324 -14.92 5.65 0.46
C GLY A 324 -14.89 4.12 0.46
N VAL A 325 -14.34 3.49 1.50
CA VAL A 325 -14.13 2.02 1.54
C VAL A 325 -14.97 1.29 2.59
N ILE A 326 -15.91 1.99 3.23
CA ILE A 326 -16.90 1.42 4.15
C ILE A 326 -18.27 2.00 3.82
N GLY A 327 -19.32 1.19 4.02
CA GLY A 327 -20.71 1.56 3.71
C GLY A 327 -21.40 2.42 4.77
N ILE A 328 -20.74 3.47 5.30
CA ILE A 328 -21.36 4.40 6.27
C ILE A 328 -21.47 5.82 5.70
N SER A 329 -22.48 6.56 6.15
CA SER A 329 -22.61 7.98 5.79
C SER A 329 -21.65 8.87 6.58
N ALA A 330 -21.33 10.06 6.04
CA ALA A 330 -20.57 11.08 6.79
C ALA A 330 -21.26 11.47 8.11
N GLY A 331 -22.60 11.54 8.12
CA GLY A 331 -23.37 11.82 9.33
C GLY A 331 -23.19 10.74 10.40
N GLU A 332 -23.16 9.46 10.00
CA GLU A 332 -22.88 8.36 10.93
C GLU A 332 -21.45 8.41 11.47
N ALA A 333 -20.46 8.66 10.59
CA ALA A 333 -19.06 8.80 11.01
C ALA A 333 -18.89 9.95 12.03
N LEU A 334 -19.52 11.11 11.78
CA LEU A 334 -19.50 12.26 12.70
C LEU A 334 -20.20 11.95 14.03
N ALA A 335 -21.32 11.23 14.00
CA ALA A 335 -22.04 10.83 15.22
C ALA A 335 -21.17 9.91 16.11
N ARG A 336 -20.45 8.95 15.49
CA ARG A 336 -19.50 8.09 16.20
C ARG A 336 -18.37 8.88 16.84
N LEU A 337 -17.75 9.80 16.08
CA LEU A 337 -16.68 10.67 16.59
C LEU A 337 -17.15 11.55 17.77
N ALA A 338 -18.38 12.07 17.71
CA ALA A 338 -18.96 12.86 18.79
C ALA A 338 -19.26 12.02 20.06
N GLY A 339 -19.61 10.75 19.88
CA GLY A 339 -19.92 9.81 20.97
C GLY A 339 -18.71 9.40 21.81
N CYS A 340 -17.49 9.51 21.28
CA CYS A 340 -16.27 9.06 21.96
C CYS A 340 -15.83 9.95 23.14
N GLY A 341 -16.52 11.07 23.41
CA GLY A 341 -16.34 11.88 24.63
C GLY A 341 -14.88 12.14 24.99
N CYS A 342 -14.20 12.99 24.25
CA CYS A 342 -12.78 13.26 24.49
C CYS A 342 -12.57 14.11 25.75
N ASP A 343 -11.83 13.58 26.73
CA ASP A 343 -11.32 14.33 27.87
C ASP A 343 -10.24 15.31 27.35
N PRO A 344 -10.38 16.64 27.59
CA PRO A 344 -9.35 17.62 27.25
C PRO A 344 -7.97 17.31 27.83
N ALA A 345 -7.87 16.48 28.87
CA ALA A 345 -6.60 16.03 29.46
C ALA A 345 -5.79 15.10 28.53
N THR A 346 -6.41 14.49 27.51
CA THR A 346 -5.75 13.68 26.47
C THR A 346 -5.64 14.46 25.15
N ALA A 347 -4.81 15.49 25.13
CA ALA A 347 -4.70 16.46 24.04
C ALA A 347 -4.41 15.84 22.65
N ASP A 348 -3.65 14.75 22.58
CA ASP A 348 -3.31 14.08 21.31
C ASP A 348 -4.50 13.33 20.71
N ILE A 349 -5.30 12.66 21.54
CA ILE A 349 -6.51 11.96 21.10
C ILE A 349 -7.55 12.96 20.56
N PHE A 350 -7.74 14.07 21.27
CA PHE A 350 -8.63 15.13 20.83
C PHE A 350 -8.19 15.71 19.47
N ALA A 351 -6.88 15.84 19.25
CA ALA A 351 -6.33 16.33 17.99
C ALA A 351 -6.69 15.42 16.80
N ASP A 352 -6.57 14.10 16.96
CA ASP A 352 -6.92 13.14 15.91
C ASP A 352 -8.41 13.16 15.59
N VAL A 353 -9.28 13.24 16.61
CA VAL A 353 -10.74 13.36 16.45
C VAL A 353 -11.09 14.66 15.70
N ALA A 354 -10.50 15.79 16.08
CA ALA A 354 -10.74 17.07 15.41
C ALA A 354 -10.31 17.03 13.93
N CYS A 355 -9.18 16.38 13.62
CA CYS A 355 -8.74 16.19 12.25
C CYS A 355 -9.71 15.30 11.46
N ALA A 356 -10.18 14.20 12.04
CA ALA A 356 -11.15 13.31 11.42
C ALA A 356 -12.48 14.02 11.13
N ILE A 357 -12.99 14.84 12.07
CA ILE A 357 -14.20 15.65 11.88
C ILE A 357 -14.06 16.58 10.67
N LEU A 358 -12.97 17.35 10.58
CA LEU A 358 -12.73 18.26 9.45
C LEU A 358 -12.66 17.50 8.12
N ARG A 359 -12.00 16.35 8.08
CA ARG A 359 -11.87 15.51 6.87
C ARG A 359 -13.22 14.96 6.42
N VAL A 360 -14.00 14.41 7.34
CA VAL A 360 -15.35 13.89 7.05
C VAL A 360 -16.28 15.03 6.57
N GLN A 361 -16.24 16.20 7.22
CA GLN A 361 -17.02 17.37 6.79
C GLN A 361 -16.62 17.89 5.41
N ALA A 362 -15.34 17.81 5.06
CA ALA A 362 -14.86 18.15 3.72
C ALA A 362 -15.41 17.18 2.67
N VAL A 363 -15.38 15.88 2.94
CA VAL A 363 -15.96 14.86 2.05
C VAL A 363 -17.46 15.04 1.86
N ASP A 364 -18.19 15.38 2.93
CA ASP A 364 -19.62 15.65 2.92
C ASP A 364 -20.00 16.98 2.24
N GLY A 365 -19.02 17.83 1.91
CA GLY A 365 -19.23 19.14 1.28
C GLY A 365 -19.89 20.19 2.17
N LYS A 366 -20.01 19.95 3.49
CA LYS A 366 -20.69 20.85 4.44
C LYS A 366 -19.75 21.96 4.94
N THR A 367 -19.71 23.06 4.20
CA THR A 367 -18.81 24.21 4.48
C THR A 367 -19.09 24.94 5.80
N GLY A 368 -20.36 25.08 6.21
CA GLY A 368 -20.74 25.76 7.46
C GLY A 368 -20.23 25.07 8.75
N PRO A 369 -20.53 23.78 8.96
CA PRO A 369 -19.97 23.00 10.06
C PRO A 369 -18.43 22.95 10.06
N MET A 370 -17.82 22.85 8.88
CA MET A 370 -16.36 22.87 8.73
C MET A 370 -15.77 24.22 9.14
N ALA A 371 -16.37 25.34 8.72
CA ALA A 371 -15.95 26.67 9.15
C ALA A 371 -16.04 26.84 10.67
N SER A 372 -17.15 26.37 11.27
CA SER A 372 -17.36 26.46 12.72
C SER A 372 -16.33 25.65 13.51
N THR A 373 -16.03 24.42 13.05
CA THR A 373 -15.02 23.54 13.66
C THR A 373 -13.62 24.16 13.54
N MET A 374 -13.28 24.67 12.35
CA MET A 374 -12.00 25.35 12.09
C MET A 374 -11.83 26.61 12.95
N ASP A 375 -12.87 27.44 13.06
CA ASP A 375 -12.84 28.67 13.87
C ASP A 375 -12.66 28.34 15.36
N ALA A 376 -13.33 27.31 15.87
CA ALA A 376 -13.13 26.86 17.26
C ALA A 376 -11.69 26.43 17.53
N LEU A 377 -11.08 25.66 16.62
CA LEU A 377 -9.68 25.21 16.73
C LEU A 377 -8.68 26.38 16.72
N LEU A 378 -9.00 27.47 16.03
CA LEU A 378 -8.12 28.63 15.93
C LEU A 378 -8.35 29.64 17.08
N ALA A 379 -9.60 29.94 17.41
CA ALA A 379 -9.97 30.95 18.40
C ALA A 379 -9.74 30.49 19.85
N VAL A 380 -10.05 29.22 20.15
CA VAL A 380 -9.90 28.65 21.50
C VAL A 380 -8.45 28.18 21.74
N GLY A 381 -7.63 28.10 20.69
CA GLY A 381 -6.24 27.64 20.79
C GLY A 381 -6.10 26.14 21.08
N MET A 382 -7.17 25.35 20.92
CA MET A 382 -7.20 23.92 21.23
C MET A 382 -6.20 23.12 20.39
N CYS A 383 -5.37 22.29 21.03
CA CYS A 383 -4.33 21.48 20.39
C CYS A 383 -3.32 22.32 19.59
N ALA A 384 -2.85 23.45 20.15
CA ALA A 384 -1.98 24.36 19.42
C ALA A 384 -0.64 23.79 18.99
N ASP A 385 -0.13 22.86 19.78
CA ASP A 385 1.13 22.23 19.50
C ASP A 385 0.99 21.01 18.59
N SER A 386 -0.24 20.63 18.19
CA SER A 386 -0.49 19.49 17.30
C SER A 386 -0.21 19.84 15.83
N PRO A 387 0.78 19.19 15.19
CA PRO A 387 1.06 19.39 13.76
C PRO A 387 -0.10 18.96 12.87
N GLY A 388 -0.82 17.90 13.27
CA GLY A 388 -1.96 17.36 12.52
C GLY A 388 -3.13 18.33 12.46
N VAL A 389 -3.48 18.95 13.60
CA VAL A 389 -4.53 19.97 13.68
C VAL A 389 -4.16 21.20 12.88
N ASN A 390 -2.91 21.65 12.97
CA ASN A 390 -2.46 22.81 12.22
C ASN A 390 -2.45 22.57 10.71
N LEU A 391 -2.02 21.40 10.24
CA LEU A 391 -2.10 21.05 8.83
C LEU A 391 -3.56 20.98 8.37
N THR A 392 -4.38 20.15 9.03
CA THR A 392 -5.77 19.89 8.62
C THR A 392 -6.61 21.18 8.68
N GLY A 393 -6.43 22.00 9.71
CA GLY A 393 -7.06 23.32 9.82
C GLY A 393 -6.61 24.28 8.74
N SER A 394 -5.31 24.31 8.39
CA SER A 394 -4.79 25.11 7.28
C SER A 394 -5.42 24.69 5.95
N MET A 395 -5.54 23.38 5.71
CA MET A 395 -6.15 22.84 4.49
C MET A 395 -7.67 23.12 4.43
N ALA A 396 -8.39 22.97 5.54
CA ALA A 396 -9.80 23.32 5.64
C ALA A 396 -10.03 24.82 5.39
N ALA A 397 -9.16 25.68 5.93
CA ALA A 397 -9.21 27.13 5.69
C ALA A 397 -9.00 27.47 4.20
N LEU A 398 -8.05 26.82 3.52
CA LEU A 398 -7.86 26.98 2.08
C LEU A 398 -9.10 26.54 1.29
N ARG A 399 -9.70 25.39 1.62
CA ARG A 399 -10.94 24.90 1.02
C ARG A 399 -12.09 25.90 1.14
N LEU A 400 -12.16 26.62 2.25
CA LEU A 400 -13.18 27.64 2.53
C LEU A 400 -12.84 29.02 1.94
N GLY A 401 -11.71 29.17 1.24
CA GLY A 401 -11.26 30.47 0.72
C GLY A 401 -10.77 31.44 1.79
N ARG A 402 -10.46 30.98 3.00
CA ARG A 402 -10.07 31.80 4.17
C ARG A 402 -8.56 31.81 4.35
N PHE A 403 -7.86 32.50 3.45
CA PHE A 403 -6.40 32.45 3.40
C PHE A 403 -5.70 32.95 4.68
N ASP A 404 -6.20 33.99 5.33
CA ASP A 404 -5.61 34.48 6.59
C ASP A 404 -5.70 33.46 7.72
N ALA A 405 -6.81 32.71 7.81
CA ALA A 405 -6.93 31.61 8.76
C ALA A 405 -5.96 30.48 8.42
N ALA A 406 -5.80 30.15 7.13
CA ALA A 406 -4.85 29.14 6.68
C ALA A 406 -3.40 29.49 7.07
N ARG A 407 -3.02 30.78 6.92
CA ARG A 407 -1.74 31.32 7.37
C ARG A 407 -1.59 31.28 8.89
N ALA A 408 -2.65 31.58 9.64
CA ALA A 408 -2.61 31.54 11.10
C ALA A 408 -2.26 30.13 11.61
N PHE A 409 -2.84 29.08 11.02
CA PHE A 409 -2.46 27.69 11.33
C PHE A 409 -1.01 27.37 10.96
N TRP A 410 -0.50 27.89 9.84
CA TRP A 410 0.92 27.73 9.48
C TRP A 410 1.84 28.38 10.53
N TYR A 411 1.58 29.62 10.92
CA TYR A 411 2.42 30.30 11.91
C TYR A 411 2.30 29.67 13.30
N ARG A 412 1.14 29.14 13.64
CA ARG A 412 0.93 28.31 14.85
C ARG A 412 1.81 27.06 14.83
N HIS A 413 1.85 26.34 13.71
CA HIS A 413 2.74 25.19 13.51
C HIS A 413 4.23 25.58 13.56
N VAL A 414 4.62 26.67 12.89
CA VAL A 414 5.99 27.20 12.89
C VAL A 414 6.47 27.47 14.32
N LYS A 415 5.60 28.09 15.14
CA LYS A 415 5.89 28.34 16.55
C LYS A 415 6.01 27.04 17.34
N ALA A 416 5.02 26.15 17.23
CA ALA A 416 4.98 24.87 17.94
C ALA A 416 6.21 24.00 17.63
N MET A 417 6.67 24.03 16.38
CA MET A 417 7.78 23.19 15.92
C MET A 417 9.14 23.88 15.92
N GLY A 418 9.23 25.15 16.33
CA GLY A 418 10.48 25.90 16.37
C GLY A 418 11.14 26.10 15.00
N ILE A 419 10.37 26.32 13.93
CA ILE A 419 10.91 26.45 12.57
C ILE A 419 11.57 27.83 12.40
N SER A 420 12.90 27.87 12.25
CA SER A 420 13.67 29.12 12.22
C SER A 420 13.53 29.94 10.93
N ASN A 421 13.32 29.27 9.78
CA ASN A 421 13.10 29.93 8.50
C ASN A 421 11.82 29.39 7.84
N PRO A 422 10.65 29.88 8.27
CA PRO A 422 9.37 29.36 7.80
C PRO A 422 9.04 29.77 6.36
N GLY A 423 9.75 30.73 5.78
CA GLY A 423 9.31 31.41 4.56
C GLY A 423 8.01 32.20 4.77
N GLN A 424 7.59 32.93 3.74
CA GLN A 424 6.38 33.76 3.79
C GLN A 424 5.31 33.19 2.83
N PRO A 425 4.18 32.67 3.34
CA PRO A 425 3.07 32.25 2.50
C PRO A 425 2.28 33.47 2.00
N ASP A 426 2.71 34.06 0.89
CA ASP A 426 2.01 35.20 0.27
C ASP A 426 0.81 34.78 -0.59
N THR A 427 0.76 33.52 -1.03
CA THR A 427 -0.32 32.94 -1.81
C THR A 427 -0.70 31.54 -1.30
N PRO A 428 -1.91 31.02 -1.61
CA PRO A 428 -2.27 29.63 -1.33
C PRO A 428 -1.26 28.61 -1.88
N ALA A 429 -0.76 28.84 -3.10
CA ALA A 429 0.25 27.99 -3.72
C ALA A 429 1.59 28.01 -2.96
N ALA A 430 2.02 29.18 -2.48
CA ALA A 430 3.21 29.30 -1.64
C ALA A 430 3.01 28.56 -0.31
N LEU A 431 1.83 28.69 0.32
CA LEU A 431 1.50 27.98 1.56
C LEU A 431 1.52 26.45 1.39
N LEU A 432 0.89 25.91 0.34
CA LEU A 432 0.91 24.48 0.03
C LEU A 432 2.34 23.97 -0.21
N THR A 433 3.18 24.77 -0.87
CA THR A 433 4.60 24.43 -1.10
C THR A 433 5.39 24.40 0.21
N LEU A 434 5.14 25.34 1.13
CA LEU A 434 5.79 25.37 2.44
C LEU A 434 5.39 24.15 3.29
N TRP A 435 4.10 23.82 3.32
CA TRP A 435 3.61 22.59 3.95
C TRP A 435 4.24 21.34 3.35
N ALA A 436 4.28 21.23 2.01
CA ALA A 436 4.86 20.08 1.35
C ALA A 436 6.34 19.87 1.73
N ARG A 437 7.13 20.94 1.76
CA ARG A 437 8.54 20.88 2.18
C ARG A 437 8.70 20.48 3.64
N ASP A 438 7.84 20.98 4.53
CA ASP A 438 7.89 20.64 5.94
C ASP A 438 7.48 19.18 6.20
N LEU A 439 6.40 18.72 5.56
CA LEU A 439 5.95 17.34 5.64
C LEU A 439 7.00 16.37 5.09
N SER A 440 7.63 16.70 3.97
CA SER A 440 8.71 15.89 3.40
C SER A 440 9.92 15.80 4.35
N ARG A 441 10.34 16.92 4.96
CA ARG A 441 11.42 16.93 5.99
C ARG A 441 11.10 16.05 7.20
N ARG A 442 9.82 15.82 7.49
CA ARG A 442 9.33 14.95 8.58
C ARG A 442 9.02 13.52 8.14
N GLY A 443 9.33 13.14 6.91
CA GLY A 443 9.05 11.81 6.38
C GLY A 443 7.59 11.56 5.98
N ARG A 444 6.71 12.57 5.98
CA ARG A 444 5.30 12.46 5.55
C ARG A 444 5.12 12.78 4.07
N VAL A 445 5.86 12.07 3.21
CA VAL A 445 5.86 12.33 1.76
C VAL A 445 4.55 11.88 1.10
N VAL A 446 4.11 10.65 1.37
CA VAL A 446 2.88 10.05 0.82
C VAL A 446 2.02 9.47 1.95
N ARG A 447 0.69 9.57 1.79
CA ARG A 447 -0.27 8.85 2.64
C ARG A 447 -0.51 7.46 2.07
N ALA A 448 0.20 6.46 2.61
CA ALA A 448 0.13 5.08 2.13
C ALA A 448 -1.32 4.56 2.06
N GLY A 449 -1.72 4.10 0.88
CA GLY A 449 -3.04 3.53 0.61
C GLY A 449 -4.20 4.51 0.42
N PHE A 450 -3.97 5.82 0.43
CA PHE A 450 -5.06 6.79 0.28
C PHE A 450 -5.14 7.32 -1.15
N ALA A 451 -6.29 7.13 -1.80
CA ALA A 451 -6.58 7.70 -3.12
C ALA A 451 -7.04 9.16 -2.95
N PHE A 452 -6.07 10.09 -2.96
CA PHE A 452 -6.36 11.51 -2.79
C PHE A 452 -7.09 12.11 -3.99
N ASP A 453 -8.10 12.93 -3.70
CA ASP A 453 -8.86 13.71 -4.69
C ASP A 453 -8.87 15.16 -4.19
N PRO A 454 -8.19 16.09 -4.88
CA PRO A 454 -8.14 17.49 -4.48
C PRO A 454 -9.52 18.18 -4.53
N ALA A 455 -10.53 17.61 -5.20
CA ALA A 455 -11.88 18.15 -5.21
C ALA A 455 -12.68 17.85 -3.93
N VAL A 456 -12.33 16.79 -3.21
CA VAL A 456 -13.14 16.29 -2.06
C VAL A 456 -12.32 16.23 -0.77
N HIS A 457 -11.06 15.83 -0.85
CA HIS A 457 -10.21 15.56 0.31
C HIS A 457 -9.42 16.78 0.77
N LEU A 458 -9.00 16.76 2.04
CA LEU A 458 -8.02 17.70 2.60
C LEU A 458 -6.63 17.06 2.59
N PRO A 459 -5.58 17.75 2.09
CA PRO A 459 -4.21 17.21 2.13
C PRO A 459 -3.74 16.78 3.53
N ASP A 460 -2.97 15.70 3.59
CA ASP A 460 -2.32 15.17 4.80
C ASP A 460 -0.82 14.83 4.62
N SER A 461 -0.35 14.85 3.37
CA SER A 461 1.01 14.52 3.00
C SER A 461 1.59 15.53 2.03
N ALA A 462 2.91 15.52 1.87
CA ALA A 462 3.60 16.47 1.02
C ALA A 462 3.08 16.41 -0.43
N VAL A 463 2.90 15.20 -0.96
CA VAL A 463 2.39 14.98 -2.32
C VAL A 463 0.97 15.52 -2.46
N GLU A 464 0.09 15.30 -1.49
CA GLU A 464 -1.29 15.79 -1.56
C GLU A 464 -1.37 17.33 -1.54
N CYS A 465 -0.48 18.00 -0.80
CA CYS A 465 -0.38 19.47 -0.86
C CYS A 465 0.03 19.94 -2.27
N LEU A 466 0.96 19.25 -2.93
CA LEU A 466 1.38 19.57 -4.29
C LEU A 466 0.29 19.24 -5.32
N LEU A 467 -0.44 18.13 -5.15
CA LEU A 467 -1.57 17.77 -6.02
C LEU A 467 -2.72 18.76 -5.88
N ALA A 468 -3.01 19.26 -4.67
CA ALA A 468 -3.99 20.33 -4.46
C ALA A 468 -3.60 21.61 -5.22
N LEU A 469 -2.30 21.97 -5.23
CA LEU A 469 -1.80 23.10 -6.03
C LEU A 469 -1.96 22.84 -7.53
N LEU A 470 -1.60 21.64 -7.99
CA LEU A 470 -1.68 21.27 -9.41
C LEU A 470 -3.11 21.13 -9.92
N ALA A 471 -4.10 20.92 -9.05
CA ALA A 471 -5.52 20.93 -9.44
C ALA A 471 -5.93 22.30 -10.02
N ASP A 472 -5.43 23.39 -9.43
CA ASP A 472 -5.68 24.75 -9.92
C ASP A 472 -4.67 25.18 -11.00
N GLN A 473 -3.44 24.66 -10.94
CA GLN A 473 -2.34 25.03 -11.84
C GLN A 473 -1.61 23.80 -12.39
N PRO A 474 -2.22 23.05 -13.36
CA PRO A 474 -1.70 21.76 -13.81
C PRO A 474 -0.28 21.80 -14.39
N GLU A 475 0.13 22.94 -14.96
CA GLU A 475 1.44 23.12 -15.59
C GLU A 475 2.41 23.95 -14.72
N HIS A 476 2.19 24.04 -13.40
CA HIS A 476 3.09 24.77 -12.50
C HIS A 476 4.45 24.05 -12.35
N LEU A 477 5.40 24.37 -13.23
CA LEU A 477 6.69 23.67 -13.38
C LEU A 477 7.50 23.53 -12.08
N PRO A 478 7.61 24.53 -11.18
CA PRO A 478 8.32 24.35 -9.92
C PRO A 478 7.71 23.26 -9.03
N THR A 479 6.38 23.12 -9.06
CA THR A 479 5.67 22.07 -8.31
C THR A 479 5.90 20.71 -8.93
N LEU A 480 5.83 20.59 -10.26
CA LEU A 480 6.09 19.32 -10.95
C LEU A 480 7.51 18.81 -10.68
N ARG A 481 8.52 19.71 -10.65
CA ARG A 481 9.89 19.34 -10.28
C ARG A 481 10.02 18.89 -8.83
N LEU A 482 9.35 19.60 -7.91
CA LEU A 482 9.37 19.24 -6.50
C LEU A 482 8.69 17.88 -6.27
N LEU A 483 7.59 17.63 -6.97
CA LEU A 483 6.88 16.35 -6.97
C LEU A 483 7.78 15.23 -7.51
N ASP A 484 8.49 15.44 -8.62
CA ASP A 484 9.47 14.47 -9.14
C ASP A 484 10.53 14.12 -8.10
N ALA A 485 11.15 15.14 -7.50
CA ALA A 485 12.21 14.95 -6.52
C ALA A 485 11.73 14.13 -5.30
N MET A 486 10.49 14.34 -4.85
CA MET A 486 9.89 13.61 -3.74
C MET A 486 9.51 12.17 -4.09
N LEU A 487 9.05 11.92 -5.33
CA LEU A 487 8.55 10.61 -5.74
C LEU A 487 9.62 9.69 -6.32
N ARG A 488 10.72 10.24 -6.85
CA ARG A 488 11.84 9.48 -7.41
C ARG A 488 12.38 8.34 -6.54
N PRO A 489 12.60 8.50 -5.22
CA PRO A 489 13.12 7.42 -4.38
C PRO A 489 12.06 6.37 -4.01
N LEU A 490 10.78 6.61 -4.30
CA LEU A 490 9.70 5.73 -3.90
C LEU A 490 9.42 4.66 -4.98
N PRO A 491 9.41 3.37 -4.64
CA PRO A 491 9.14 2.30 -5.59
C PRO A 491 7.68 2.34 -6.08
N GLY A 492 7.43 1.75 -7.25
CA GLY A 492 6.08 1.57 -7.80
C GLY A 492 5.34 2.84 -8.25
N LEU A 493 5.99 4.01 -8.23
CA LEU A 493 5.41 5.30 -8.65
C LEU A 493 5.89 5.78 -10.03
N SER A 494 6.69 4.99 -10.76
CA SER A 494 7.24 5.39 -12.07
C SER A 494 6.16 5.77 -13.09
N GLN A 495 5.03 5.07 -13.12
CA GLN A 495 3.92 5.39 -14.03
C GLN A 495 3.30 6.78 -13.76
N LEU A 496 3.22 7.19 -12.49
CA LEU A 496 2.74 8.52 -12.11
C LEU A 496 3.76 9.58 -12.55
N ARG A 497 5.06 9.28 -12.38
CA ARG A 497 6.16 10.16 -12.81
C ARG A 497 6.16 10.44 -14.30
N VAL A 498 5.88 9.43 -15.13
CA VAL A 498 5.80 9.60 -16.61
C VAL A 498 4.85 10.73 -16.99
N GLY A 499 3.71 10.87 -16.30
CA GLY A 499 2.72 11.91 -16.58
C GLY A 499 3.29 13.32 -16.46
N PHE A 500 3.82 13.68 -15.29
CA PHE A 500 4.34 15.04 -15.08
C PHE A 500 5.72 15.28 -15.69
N LEU A 501 6.56 14.25 -15.84
CA LEU A 501 7.85 14.38 -16.53
C LEU A 501 7.63 14.73 -18.01
N SER A 502 6.58 14.18 -18.64
CA SER A 502 6.20 14.56 -20.00
C SER A 502 5.85 16.05 -20.12
N VAL A 503 5.16 16.63 -19.13
CA VAL A 503 4.86 18.07 -19.12
C VAL A 503 6.13 18.91 -18.95
N LEU A 504 7.05 18.48 -18.07
CA LEU A 504 8.32 19.17 -17.86
C LEU A 504 9.21 19.15 -19.11
N THR A 505 9.36 18.00 -19.79
CA THR A 505 10.19 17.89 -20.99
C THR A 505 9.61 18.66 -22.18
N LEU A 506 8.28 18.81 -22.27
CA LEU A 506 7.64 19.64 -23.30
C LEU A 506 7.99 21.13 -23.18
N HIS A 507 8.12 21.63 -21.95
CA HIS A 507 8.50 23.02 -21.65
C HIS A 507 10.02 23.23 -21.70
N GLU A 508 10.80 22.24 -21.30
CA GLU A 508 12.26 22.33 -21.14
C GLU A 508 12.99 21.37 -22.08
N ARG A 509 12.66 21.43 -23.37
CA ARG A 509 13.08 20.49 -24.42
C ARG A 509 14.59 20.29 -24.58
N LYS A 510 15.41 21.19 -24.03
CA LYS A 510 16.87 21.14 -24.10
C LYS A 510 17.51 20.59 -22.83
N GLU A 511 16.76 20.34 -21.76
CA GLU A 511 17.31 19.79 -20.52
C GLU A 511 17.41 18.25 -20.64
N TRP A 512 18.64 17.76 -20.84
CA TRP A 512 18.91 16.35 -21.05
C TRP A 512 18.66 15.47 -19.81
N ARG A 513 18.80 16.01 -18.59
CA ARG A 513 18.50 15.31 -17.33
C ARG A 513 17.01 15.06 -17.20
N LEU A 514 16.16 16.00 -17.59
CA LEU A 514 14.71 15.77 -17.61
C LEU A 514 14.33 14.69 -18.61
N ALA A 515 14.93 14.71 -19.82
CA ALA A 515 14.75 13.64 -20.80
C ALA A 515 15.23 12.28 -20.27
N LEU A 516 16.39 12.23 -19.58
CA LEU A 516 16.89 11.01 -18.95
C LEU A 516 15.94 10.50 -17.85
N GLU A 517 15.42 11.37 -16.99
CA GLU A 517 14.46 10.98 -15.95
C GLU A 517 13.16 10.44 -16.56
N LEU A 518 12.64 11.06 -17.62
CA LEU A 518 11.47 10.57 -18.36
C LEU A 518 11.74 9.21 -19.00
N ALA A 519 12.93 9.01 -19.58
CA ALA A 519 13.37 7.74 -20.13
C ALA A 519 13.37 6.63 -19.07
N LEU A 520 14.04 6.86 -17.94
CA LEU A 520 14.14 5.88 -16.85
C LEU A 520 12.77 5.57 -16.23
N ALA A 521 11.92 6.58 -16.03
CA ALA A 521 10.56 6.38 -15.53
C ALA A 521 9.70 5.58 -16.52
N SER A 522 9.82 5.85 -17.83
CA SER A 522 9.12 5.14 -18.90
C SER A 522 9.54 3.67 -18.97
N LEU A 523 10.84 3.39 -18.93
CA LEU A 523 11.38 2.03 -18.95
C LEU A 523 10.94 1.24 -17.71
N ARG A 524 10.99 1.82 -16.51
CA ARG A 524 10.46 1.18 -15.30
C ARG A 524 8.95 0.92 -15.36
N ALA A 525 8.20 1.78 -16.06
CA ALA A 525 6.77 1.59 -16.29
C ALA A 525 6.45 0.65 -17.47
N CYS A 526 7.40 -0.14 -17.97
CA CYS A 526 7.21 -1.07 -19.10
C CYS A 526 6.94 -0.39 -20.46
N ARG A 527 7.34 0.88 -20.66
CA ARG A 527 7.27 1.57 -21.96
C ARG A 527 8.60 1.45 -22.70
N LEU A 528 8.84 0.29 -23.32
CA LEU A 528 10.12 -0.01 -23.97
C LEU A 528 10.51 1.00 -25.06
N ALA A 529 9.71 1.11 -26.12
CA ALA A 529 10.04 1.98 -27.26
C ALA A 529 10.19 3.46 -26.85
N SER A 530 9.16 4.03 -26.22
CA SER A 530 9.23 5.43 -25.75
C SER A 530 10.39 5.68 -24.79
N GLY A 531 10.69 4.73 -23.90
CA GLY A 531 11.79 4.86 -22.96
C GLY A 531 13.15 4.88 -23.64
N LEU A 532 13.36 4.04 -24.67
CA LEU A 532 14.58 4.02 -25.46
C LEU A 532 14.73 5.28 -26.33
N ASP A 533 13.64 5.77 -26.93
CA ASP A 533 13.63 7.01 -27.71
C ASP A 533 14.04 8.22 -26.85
N GLU A 534 13.44 8.37 -25.67
CA GLU A 534 13.79 9.42 -24.71
C GLU A 534 15.23 9.28 -24.19
N LEU A 535 15.71 8.04 -24.02
CA LEU A 535 17.08 7.79 -23.60
C LEU A 535 18.08 8.23 -24.69
N ALA A 536 17.78 7.93 -25.96
CA ALA A 536 18.59 8.37 -27.11
C ALA A 536 18.57 9.89 -27.28
N LEU A 537 17.41 10.52 -27.07
CA LEU A 537 17.26 11.97 -27.05
C LEU A 537 18.12 12.61 -25.95
N ALA A 538 18.03 12.09 -24.72
CA ALA A 538 18.82 12.57 -23.59
C ALA A 538 20.32 12.52 -23.88
N ARG A 539 20.81 11.41 -24.47
CA ARG A 539 22.21 11.29 -24.88
C ARG A 539 22.60 12.35 -25.92
N THR A 540 21.75 12.55 -26.93
CA THR A 540 21.98 13.52 -28.01
C THR A 540 22.05 14.96 -27.48
N LEU A 541 21.13 15.32 -26.59
CA LEU A 541 21.12 16.62 -25.93
C LEU A 541 22.38 16.82 -25.07
N ALA A 542 22.75 15.84 -24.25
CA ALA A 542 23.95 15.91 -23.42
C ALA A 542 25.21 16.10 -24.27
N ARG A 543 25.33 15.37 -25.39
CA ARG A 543 26.41 15.50 -26.38
C ARG A 543 26.51 16.90 -26.96
N SER A 544 25.38 17.46 -27.41
CA SER A 544 25.35 18.82 -27.97
C SER A 544 25.76 19.91 -26.96
N GLN A 545 25.73 19.58 -25.67
CA GLN A 545 26.09 20.47 -24.56
C GLN A 545 27.48 20.16 -23.97
N GLY A 546 28.23 19.22 -24.55
CA GLY A 546 29.54 18.79 -24.04
C GLY A 546 29.47 18.08 -22.68
N GLN A 547 28.32 17.47 -22.35
CA GLN A 547 28.04 16.83 -21.04
C GLN A 547 28.04 15.30 -21.09
N ASP A 548 28.67 14.65 -22.07
CA ASP A 548 28.74 13.19 -22.20
C ASP A 548 29.14 12.46 -20.90
N SER A 549 30.19 12.96 -20.22
CA SER A 549 30.67 12.36 -18.98
C SER A 549 29.65 12.49 -17.84
N ALA A 550 28.88 13.58 -17.81
CA ALA A 550 27.82 13.77 -16.81
C ALA A 550 26.62 12.86 -17.11
N PHE A 551 26.26 12.71 -18.38
CA PHE A 551 25.23 11.76 -18.82
C PHE A 551 25.59 10.32 -18.46
N ALA A 552 26.80 9.86 -18.77
CA ALA A 552 27.24 8.50 -18.46
C ALA A 552 27.17 8.21 -16.94
N ARG A 553 27.61 9.16 -16.09
CA ARG A 553 27.49 9.02 -14.64
C ARG A 553 26.04 8.98 -14.16
N ALA A 554 25.17 9.81 -14.73
CA ALA A 554 23.75 9.83 -14.37
C ALA A 554 23.04 8.54 -14.79
N LEU A 555 23.32 8.03 -16.00
CA LEU A 555 22.78 6.76 -16.49
C LEU A 555 23.22 5.59 -15.60
N ALA A 556 24.50 5.53 -15.21
CA ALA A 556 25.03 4.44 -14.37
C ALA A 556 24.32 4.29 -13.01
N VAL A 557 23.70 5.36 -12.48
CA VAL A 557 22.89 5.30 -11.24
C VAL A 557 21.57 4.55 -11.49
N GLY A 558 21.00 4.69 -12.69
CA GLY A 558 19.74 4.07 -13.09
C GLY A 558 19.88 2.72 -13.77
N ASP A 559 21.02 2.46 -14.41
CA ASP A 559 21.33 1.29 -15.24
C ASP A 559 22.18 0.27 -14.46
N ARG A 560 21.56 -0.43 -13.50
CA ARG A 560 22.28 -1.38 -12.64
C ARG A 560 22.81 -2.60 -13.38
N SER A 561 22.14 -3.01 -14.45
CA SER A 561 22.51 -4.17 -15.27
C SER A 561 23.52 -3.85 -16.36
N GLY A 562 23.70 -2.57 -16.70
CA GLY A 562 24.50 -2.12 -17.85
C GLY A 562 23.79 -2.30 -19.20
N LEU A 563 22.55 -2.80 -19.21
CA LEU A 563 21.80 -3.10 -20.43
C LEU A 563 21.37 -1.82 -21.14
N LEU A 564 21.05 -0.75 -20.41
CA LEU A 564 20.64 0.51 -21.04
C LEU A 564 21.82 1.15 -21.78
N ALA A 565 23.00 1.16 -21.17
CA ALA A 565 24.23 1.62 -21.80
C ALA A 565 24.60 0.76 -23.03
N ALA A 566 24.44 -0.56 -22.95
CA ALA A 566 24.66 -1.47 -24.06
C ALA A 566 23.71 -1.20 -25.24
N ARG A 567 22.41 -1.00 -24.98
CA ARG A 567 21.39 -0.65 -25.99
C ARG A 567 21.62 0.70 -26.66
N LEU A 568 22.29 1.64 -25.99
CA LEU A 568 22.72 2.90 -26.60
C LEU A 568 23.99 2.76 -27.46
N GLY A 569 24.85 1.79 -27.15
CA GLY A 569 26.11 1.52 -27.83
C GLY A 569 25.97 0.68 -29.10
N ALA A 570 24.91 -0.14 -29.17
CA ALA A 570 24.43 -0.81 -30.39
C ALA A 570 23.73 0.18 -31.32
#